data_AF-A0AAE0HZF3-F1
#
_entry.id   AF-A0AAE0HZF3-F1
#
_cell.length_a   1.000
_cell.length_b   1.000
_cell.length_c   1.000
_cell.angle_alpha   90.00
_cell.angle_beta   90.00
_cell.angle_gamma   90.00
#
_symmetry.space_group_name_H-M   'P 1'
#
loop_
_entity.id
_entity.type
_entity.pdbx_description
1 polymer ?
#
loop_
_entity_poly.entity_id
_entity_poly.type
_entity_poly.pdbx_seq_one_letter_code
_entity_poly.pdbx_strand_id
1 'polypeptide(L)'
;MQTPESEPKNTTQLILLDFINTLLLDNNRNLTHQSSLLDCEFSKTRINHVLVYHGSFNPPHIGHLSFLQDAFNNTGRDMPFVCAVIMPAADSYLSDHKFKDLDNALVLPSSVRAGLWATDARLPSWAAVLDPTTSRRTAPEFLAKIKIFGDSLGYRIKYWMLWDADWFGRLDQQSTGVDSVVDNLVFYAYETGLDGRRNEPPWQTWGVNKRPWEMVSSDKLTAVKRFQKPWINARTRAIRGHVRVVCALGQARHAISSTEIRRLSTRHAGDELQRCSRLREMGLSWDLLQCDQTWMTWHGTERQKGKEQMDGSQPGHVCEFTDTGPT
;
A
#
# COMPACT_ATOMS: atom_id res chain seq x y z
N MET A 1 33.46 15.98 -2.50
CA MET A 1 32.38 15.33 -3.29
C MET A 1 31.31 16.37 -3.50
N GLN A 2 31.24 16.97 -4.70
CA GLN A 2 30.14 17.85 -5.07
C GLN A 2 28.92 16.96 -5.36
N THR A 3 27.81 17.21 -4.70
CA THR A 3 26.50 16.70 -5.11
C THR A 3 26.25 17.16 -6.53
N PRO A 4 25.87 16.28 -7.48
CA PRO A 4 25.50 16.71 -8.81
C PRO A 4 24.31 17.67 -8.67
N GLU A 5 24.48 18.90 -9.12
CA GLU A 5 23.39 19.86 -9.25
C GLU A 5 22.31 19.22 -10.12
N SER A 6 21.09 19.12 -9.58
CA SER A 6 19.94 18.62 -10.33
C SER A 6 19.72 19.53 -11.54
N GLU A 7 19.75 18.97 -12.75
CA GLU A 7 19.38 19.71 -13.95
C GLU A 7 18.00 20.38 -13.72
N PRO A 8 17.81 21.64 -14.15
CA PRO A 8 16.52 22.30 -14.02
C PRO A 8 15.45 21.47 -14.74
N LYS A 9 14.36 21.14 -14.03
CA LYS A 9 13.24 20.37 -14.57
C LYS A 9 12.78 21.01 -15.88
N ASN A 10 12.86 20.27 -16.99
CA ASN A 10 12.47 20.80 -18.28
C ASN A 10 10.96 21.12 -18.31
N THR A 11 10.53 22.05 -19.18
CA THR A 11 9.12 22.52 -19.24
C THR A 11 8.11 21.38 -19.35
N THR A 12 8.41 20.33 -20.12
CA THR A 12 7.49 19.20 -20.29
C THR A 12 7.38 18.30 -19.05
N GLN A 13 8.42 18.25 -18.21
CA GLN A 13 8.37 17.54 -16.93
C GLN A 13 7.48 18.29 -15.94
N LEU A 14 7.60 19.61 -15.88
CA LEU A 14 6.74 20.44 -15.04
C LEU A 14 5.27 20.27 -15.42
N ILE A 15 4.96 20.22 -16.72
CA ILE A 15 3.59 19.95 -17.22
C ILE A 15 3.10 18.57 -16.78
N LEU A 16 3.93 17.52 -16.87
CA LEU A 16 3.53 16.18 -16.43
C LEU A 16 3.29 16.12 -14.92
N LEU A 17 4.17 16.74 -14.12
CA LEU A 17 4.01 16.79 -12.66
C LEU A 17 2.77 17.58 -12.26
N ASP A 18 2.53 18.72 -12.90
CA ASP A 18 1.34 19.55 -12.68
C ASP A 18 0.05 18.78 -12.99
N PHE A 19 0.03 18.04 -14.11
CA PHE A 19 -1.09 17.16 -14.46
C PHE A 19 -1.31 16.05 -13.42
N ILE A 20 -0.25 15.36 -12.99
CA ILE A 20 -0.34 14.31 -11.97
C ILE A 20 -0.87 14.88 -10.66
N ASN A 21 -0.33 16.02 -10.23
CA ASN A 21 -0.73 16.68 -9.01
C ASN A 21 -2.18 17.19 -9.07
N THR A 22 -2.60 17.74 -10.20
CA THR A 22 -4.00 18.14 -10.43
C THR A 22 -4.93 16.93 -10.32
N LEU A 23 -4.58 15.81 -10.96
CA LEU A 23 -5.36 14.58 -10.82
C LEU A 23 -5.39 14.08 -9.38
N LEU A 24 -4.27 14.14 -8.66
CA LEU A 24 -4.22 13.75 -7.24
C LEU A 24 -5.13 14.65 -6.39
N LEU A 25 -5.06 15.96 -6.56
CA LEU A 25 -5.91 16.92 -5.87
C LEU A 25 -7.38 16.67 -6.18
N ASP A 26 -7.72 16.39 -7.44
CA ASP A 26 -9.09 16.09 -7.86
C ASP A 26 -9.64 14.80 -7.25
N ASN A 27 -8.81 13.76 -7.14
CA ASN A 27 -9.21 12.51 -6.49
C ASN A 27 -9.29 12.65 -4.98
N ASN A 28 -8.46 13.51 -4.39
CA ASN A 28 -8.33 13.68 -2.95
C ASN A 28 -9.15 14.86 -2.40
N ARG A 29 -10.11 15.40 -3.16
CA ARG A 29 -10.94 16.54 -2.74
C ARG A 29 -11.69 16.31 -1.42
N ASN A 30 -11.94 15.05 -1.08
CA ASN A 30 -12.64 14.66 0.14
C ASN A 30 -11.70 14.36 1.31
N LEU A 31 -10.38 14.43 1.11
CA LEU A 31 -9.44 14.32 2.22
C LEU A 31 -9.43 15.64 2.98
N THR A 32 -9.73 15.56 4.28
CA THR A 32 -9.70 16.71 5.22
C THR A 32 -8.34 17.37 5.33
N HIS A 33 -7.28 16.67 4.90
CA HIS A 33 -5.92 17.17 4.88
C HIS A 33 -5.26 16.79 3.56
N GLN A 34 -4.72 17.78 2.85
CA GLN A 34 -4.08 17.59 1.55
C GLN A 34 -2.72 16.92 1.69
N SER A 35 -2.40 16.00 0.76
CA SER A 35 -1.05 15.43 0.69
C SER A 35 -0.06 16.46 0.16
N SER A 36 1.22 16.26 0.49
CA SER A 36 2.31 16.89 -0.26
C SER A 36 2.18 16.57 -1.74
N LEU A 37 2.49 17.56 -2.59
CA LEU A 37 2.60 17.37 -4.03
C LEU A 37 3.73 16.39 -4.33
N LEU A 38 3.56 15.59 -5.38
CA LEU A 38 4.55 14.61 -5.76
C LEU A 38 5.82 15.33 -6.26
N ASP A 39 6.95 15.03 -5.62
CA ASP A 39 8.25 15.52 -6.04
C ASP A 39 9.09 14.38 -6.61
N CYS A 40 9.08 14.25 -7.94
CA CYS A 40 9.87 13.26 -8.66
C CYS A 40 10.39 13.78 -10.00
N GLU A 41 11.31 13.00 -10.60
CA GLU A 41 11.97 13.33 -11.85
C GLU A 41 11.68 12.30 -12.95
N PHE A 42 10.87 12.72 -13.92
CA PHE A 42 10.61 11.95 -15.13
C PHE A 42 11.65 12.29 -16.21
N SER A 43 12.11 11.26 -16.93
CA SER A 43 13.07 11.41 -18.02
C SER A 43 12.54 10.80 -19.31
N LYS A 44 12.80 11.48 -20.43
CA LYS A 44 12.45 11.02 -21.77
C LYS A 44 13.44 9.99 -22.33
N THR A 45 14.65 9.95 -21.79
CA THR A 45 15.73 9.07 -22.29
C THR A 45 15.66 7.67 -21.70
N ARG A 46 14.87 7.47 -20.64
CA ARG A 46 14.69 6.17 -19.96
C ARG A 46 13.22 5.83 -19.76
N ILE A 47 12.99 4.58 -19.35
CA ILE A 47 11.68 4.17 -18.84
C ILE A 47 11.55 4.71 -17.41
N ASN A 48 10.41 5.32 -17.12
CA ASN A 48 10.05 5.81 -15.79
C ASN A 48 9.23 4.73 -15.09
N HIS A 49 9.82 4.12 -14.06
CA HIS A 49 9.15 3.08 -13.29
C HIS A 49 8.37 3.73 -12.14
N VAL A 50 7.09 3.42 -12.04
CA VAL A 50 6.21 3.89 -10.96
C VAL A 50 5.75 2.70 -10.15
N LEU A 51 5.95 2.76 -8.83
CA LEU A 51 5.57 1.71 -7.90
C LEU A 51 4.10 1.92 -7.47
N VAL A 52 3.28 0.88 -7.55
CA VAL A 52 1.87 0.93 -7.14
C VAL A 52 1.74 0.05 -5.90
N TYR A 53 1.43 0.65 -4.75
CA TYR A 53 1.29 -0.08 -3.49
C TYR A 53 -0.17 -0.15 -3.06
N HIS A 54 -0.83 -1.25 -3.45
CA HIS A 54 -2.23 -1.50 -3.14
C HIS A 54 -2.37 -2.37 -1.89
N GLY A 55 -3.25 -1.96 -0.97
CA GLY A 55 -3.42 -2.69 0.28
C GLY A 55 -4.61 -2.24 1.11
N SER A 56 -5.01 -3.05 2.09
CA SER A 56 -6.11 -2.68 2.99
C SER A 56 -5.77 -1.49 3.87
N PHE A 57 -4.53 -1.40 4.38
CA PHE A 57 -4.08 -0.32 5.27
C PHE A 57 -5.09 0.04 6.36
N ASN A 58 -5.55 -0.96 7.14
CA ASN A 58 -6.64 -0.80 8.09
C ASN A 58 -6.19 -1.11 9.53
N PRO A 59 -5.55 -0.15 10.24
CA PRO A 59 -5.03 1.15 9.77
C PRO A 59 -3.66 1.04 9.06
N PRO A 60 -3.18 2.10 8.37
CA PRO A 60 -1.78 2.17 7.96
C PRO A 60 -0.85 2.26 9.18
N HIS A 61 0.38 1.77 9.03
CA HIS A 61 1.33 1.67 10.14
C HIS A 61 2.78 1.69 9.65
N ILE A 62 3.73 1.88 10.56
CA ILE A 62 5.16 2.01 10.25
C ILE A 62 5.72 0.82 9.48
N GLY A 63 5.22 -0.39 9.74
CA GLY A 63 5.56 -1.58 8.94
C GLY A 63 5.20 -1.46 7.45
N HIS A 64 4.08 -0.82 7.09
CA HIS A 64 3.71 -0.57 5.70
C HIS A 64 4.61 0.50 5.06
N LEU A 65 4.90 1.57 5.80
CA LEU A 65 5.77 2.65 5.32
C LEU A 65 7.20 2.14 5.07
N SER A 66 7.75 1.38 6.04
CA SER A 66 9.09 0.81 5.92
C SER A 66 9.16 -0.16 4.74
N PHE A 67 8.13 -1.00 4.56
CA PHE A 67 8.04 -1.91 3.42
C PHE A 67 8.04 -1.17 2.07
N LEU A 68 7.29 -0.08 1.95
CA LEU A 68 7.28 0.76 0.74
C LEU A 68 8.66 1.36 0.46
N GLN A 69 9.30 1.95 1.48
CA GLN A 69 10.62 2.55 1.38
C GLN A 69 11.69 1.52 1.01
N ASP A 70 11.66 0.37 1.67
CA ASP A 70 12.58 -0.72 1.42
C ASP A 70 12.42 -1.25 -0.01
N ALA A 71 11.19 -1.48 -0.47
CA ALA A 71 10.95 -1.87 -1.84
C ALA A 71 11.45 -0.82 -2.84
N PHE A 72 11.09 0.44 -2.65
CA PHE A 72 11.48 1.54 -3.53
C PHE A 72 13.00 1.68 -3.67
N ASN A 73 13.73 1.57 -2.56
CA ASN A 73 15.18 1.79 -2.53
C ASN A 73 15.98 0.56 -2.99
N ASN A 74 15.42 -0.64 -2.88
CA ASN A 74 16.19 -1.87 -3.05
C ASN A 74 15.90 -2.65 -4.33
N THR A 75 15.14 -2.13 -5.29
CA THR A 75 14.81 -2.86 -6.54
C THR A 75 15.89 -2.87 -7.60
N GLY A 76 16.99 -2.14 -7.39
CA GLY A 76 18.21 -2.20 -8.22
C GLY A 76 18.35 -1.03 -9.19
N ARG A 77 19.58 -0.75 -9.62
CA ARG A 77 19.89 0.39 -10.52
C ARG A 77 19.32 0.23 -11.93
N ASP A 78 18.99 -1.00 -12.32
CA ASP A 78 18.36 -1.33 -13.59
C ASP A 78 16.85 -1.01 -13.59
N MET A 79 16.28 -0.69 -12.43
CA MET A 79 14.87 -0.34 -12.25
C MET A 79 14.71 0.80 -11.23
N PRO A 80 15.22 2.01 -11.55
CA PRO A 80 15.04 3.15 -10.68
C PRO A 80 13.57 3.56 -10.70
N PHE A 81 12.91 3.45 -9.55
CA PHE A 81 11.57 4.00 -9.37
C PHE A 81 11.66 5.52 -9.29
N VAL A 82 10.78 6.21 -10.03
CA VAL A 82 10.69 7.67 -9.99
C VAL A 82 9.73 8.13 -8.90
N CYS A 83 8.65 7.39 -8.67
CA CYS A 83 7.68 7.67 -7.62
C CYS A 83 6.89 6.42 -7.22
N ALA A 84 6.09 6.55 -6.18
CA ALA A 84 5.13 5.55 -5.74
C ALA A 84 3.71 6.14 -5.59
N VAL A 85 2.71 5.31 -5.86
CA VAL A 85 1.28 5.60 -5.62
C VAL A 85 0.74 4.57 -4.65
N ILE A 86 0.28 5.03 -3.49
CA ILE A 86 -0.35 4.24 -2.45
C ILE A 86 -1.85 4.23 -2.70
N MET A 87 -2.42 3.03 -2.76
CA MET A 87 -3.83 2.82 -3.10
C MET A 87 -4.50 1.97 -2.01
N PRO A 88 -5.20 2.60 -1.05
CA PRO A 88 -6.05 1.88 -0.14
C PRO A 88 -7.12 1.09 -0.91
N ALA A 89 -7.40 -0.14 -0.48
CA ALA A 89 -8.45 -0.95 -1.06
C ALA A 89 -9.82 -0.29 -0.83
N ALA A 90 -10.78 -0.49 -1.74
CA ALA A 90 -12.15 0.00 -1.58
C ALA A 90 -12.84 -0.60 -0.34
N ASP A 91 -13.75 0.15 0.28
CA ASP A 91 -14.44 -0.29 1.50
C ASP A 91 -15.26 -1.56 1.27
N SER A 92 -15.91 -1.68 0.11
CA SER A 92 -16.64 -2.91 -0.28
C SER A 92 -15.74 -4.15 -0.33
N TYR A 93 -14.46 -3.99 -0.69
CA TYR A 93 -13.54 -5.14 -0.65
C TYR A 93 -13.28 -5.61 0.80
N LEU A 94 -13.21 -4.68 1.74
CA LEU A 94 -12.99 -5.00 3.14
C LEU A 94 -14.24 -5.64 3.76
N SER A 95 -15.42 -5.04 3.56
CA SER A 95 -16.68 -5.57 4.08
C SER A 95 -17.07 -6.91 3.45
N ASP A 96 -17.01 -7.02 2.13
CA ASP A 96 -17.66 -8.13 1.41
C ASP A 96 -16.76 -9.36 1.26
N HIS A 97 -15.46 -9.19 1.47
CA HIS A 97 -14.47 -10.26 1.26
C HIS A 97 -13.52 -10.45 2.43
N LYS A 98 -12.79 -9.40 2.84
CA LYS A 98 -11.70 -9.59 3.80
C LYS A 98 -12.21 -9.79 5.24
N PHE A 99 -13.29 -9.13 5.60
CA PHE A 99 -13.85 -9.12 6.94
C PHE A 99 -15.28 -9.65 7.00
N LYS A 100 -15.77 -10.26 5.91
CA LYS A 100 -17.14 -10.76 5.79
C LYS A 100 -17.55 -11.67 6.96
N ASP A 101 -16.65 -12.55 7.38
CA ASP A 101 -16.91 -13.56 8.42
C ASP A 101 -16.40 -13.13 9.81
N LEU A 102 -15.99 -11.87 9.95
CA LEU A 102 -15.52 -11.32 11.22
C LEU A 102 -16.57 -10.40 11.80
N ASP A 103 -17.36 -10.94 12.73
CA ASP A 103 -18.28 -10.14 13.52
C ASP A 103 -17.52 -8.98 14.16
N ASN A 104 -18.09 -7.78 13.98
CA ASN A 104 -17.58 -6.53 14.52
C ASN A 104 -16.14 -6.18 14.11
N ALA A 105 -15.66 -6.61 12.95
CA ALA A 105 -14.38 -6.14 12.45
C ALA A 105 -14.36 -4.61 12.32
N LEU A 106 -13.36 -3.97 12.92
CA LEU A 106 -13.08 -2.56 12.68
C LEU A 106 -12.66 -2.39 11.23
N VAL A 107 -13.47 -1.69 10.44
CA VAL A 107 -13.19 -1.33 9.05
C VAL A 107 -13.20 0.18 8.94
N LEU A 108 -12.00 0.77 8.89
CA LEU A 108 -11.87 2.20 8.64
C LEU A 108 -12.31 2.52 7.21
N PRO A 109 -13.11 3.58 7.01
CA PRO A 109 -13.42 4.09 5.70
C PRO A 109 -12.15 4.38 4.91
N SER A 110 -12.25 4.23 3.61
CA SER A 110 -11.10 4.37 2.73
C SER A 110 -10.51 5.77 2.70
N SER A 111 -11.36 6.79 2.76
CA SER A 111 -10.94 8.19 2.92
C SER A 111 -10.14 8.41 4.20
N VAL A 112 -10.56 7.81 5.32
CA VAL A 112 -9.82 7.87 6.59
C VAL A 112 -8.45 7.19 6.44
N ARG A 113 -8.41 5.99 5.84
CA ARG A 113 -7.14 5.28 5.61
C ARG A 113 -6.20 6.03 4.68
N ALA A 114 -6.73 6.69 3.65
CA ALA A 114 -5.97 7.56 2.76
C ALA A 114 -5.45 8.80 3.50
N GLY A 115 -6.31 9.45 4.30
CA GLY A 115 -5.95 10.59 5.13
C GLY A 115 -4.79 10.27 6.08
N LEU A 116 -4.86 9.15 6.81
CA LEU A 116 -3.80 8.72 7.74
C LEU A 116 -2.43 8.56 7.07
N TRP A 117 -2.40 8.14 5.81
CA TRP A 117 -1.16 8.15 5.01
C TRP A 117 -0.76 9.56 4.59
N ALA A 118 -1.68 10.31 4.00
CA ALA A 118 -1.42 11.61 3.37
C ALA A 118 -0.91 12.67 4.35
N THR A 119 -1.27 12.56 5.62
CA THR A 119 -0.88 13.49 6.69
C THR A 119 0.34 13.06 7.48
N ASP A 120 0.84 11.84 7.27
CA ASP A 120 1.97 11.36 8.06
C ASP A 120 3.24 12.05 7.59
N ALA A 121 3.88 12.81 8.49
CA ALA A 121 5.10 13.54 8.17
C ALA A 121 6.28 12.64 7.75
N ARG A 122 6.20 11.33 8.00
CA ARG A 122 7.21 10.36 7.57
C ARG A 122 6.99 9.86 6.13
N LEU A 123 5.87 10.20 5.49
CA LEU A 123 5.62 9.86 4.10
C LEU A 123 6.63 10.60 3.20
N PRO A 124 7.39 9.88 2.34
CA PRO A 124 8.34 10.52 1.45
C PRO A 124 7.67 11.35 0.36
N SER A 125 8.31 12.44 -0.07
CA SER A 125 7.79 13.33 -1.13
C SER A 125 7.64 12.66 -2.51
N TRP A 126 8.33 11.54 -2.74
CA TRP A 126 8.20 10.71 -3.94
C TRP A 126 7.01 9.75 -3.89
N ALA A 127 6.25 9.70 -2.78
CA ALA A 127 5.07 8.87 -2.63
C ALA A 127 3.81 9.75 -2.54
N ALA A 128 2.78 9.36 -3.28
CA ALA A 128 1.46 9.99 -3.22
C ALA A 128 0.39 8.96 -2.83
N VAL A 129 -0.68 9.43 -2.20
CA VAL A 129 -1.81 8.60 -1.78
C VAL A 129 -3.00 8.94 -2.66
N LEU A 130 -3.69 7.90 -3.13
CA LEU A 130 -4.95 8.03 -3.86
C LEU A 130 -6.12 7.71 -2.93
N ASP A 131 -7.09 8.60 -2.81
CA ASP A 131 -8.36 8.30 -2.16
C ASP A 131 -9.25 7.39 -3.06
N PRO A 132 -9.59 6.17 -2.63
CA PRO A 132 -10.41 5.24 -3.39
C PRO A 132 -11.92 5.40 -3.09
N THR A 133 -12.37 6.49 -2.43
CA THR A 133 -13.79 6.87 -2.43
C THR A 133 -14.29 7.10 -3.86
N THR A 134 -13.36 7.42 -4.77
CA THR A 134 -13.50 7.22 -6.19
C THR A 134 -13.43 5.69 -6.47
N SER A 135 -14.52 5.06 -6.93
CA SER A 135 -14.76 3.59 -7.03
C SER A 135 -13.58 2.65 -7.46
N ARG A 136 -13.72 1.31 -7.33
CA ARG A 136 -12.78 0.27 -7.87
C ARG A 136 -12.32 0.49 -9.33
N ARG A 137 -13.02 1.31 -10.12
CA ARG A 137 -12.67 1.64 -11.51
C ARG A 137 -11.67 2.81 -11.63
N THR A 138 -11.58 3.67 -10.62
CA THR A 138 -10.89 4.96 -10.74
C THR A 138 -9.40 4.84 -10.63
N ALA A 139 -8.88 3.87 -9.88
CA ALA A 139 -7.44 3.71 -9.78
C ALA A 139 -6.79 3.19 -11.08
N PRO A 140 -7.36 2.18 -11.78
CA PRO A 140 -6.95 1.88 -13.14
C PRO A 140 -7.07 3.06 -14.09
N GLU A 141 -8.17 3.81 -14.03
CA GLU A 141 -8.39 5.01 -14.87
C GLU A 141 -7.38 6.12 -14.58
N PHE A 142 -7.04 6.35 -13.32
CA PHE A 142 -6.04 7.32 -12.86
C PHE A 142 -4.66 6.98 -13.43
N LEU A 143 -4.22 5.74 -13.26
CA LEU A 143 -2.93 5.27 -13.79
C LEU A 143 -2.92 5.30 -15.33
N ALA A 144 -4.04 4.96 -15.98
CA ALA A 144 -4.16 5.04 -17.44
C ALA A 144 -4.06 6.48 -17.95
N LYS A 145 -4.73 7.44 -17.30
CA LYS A 145 -4.65 8.87 -17.65
C LYS A 145 -3.23 9.40 -17.58
N ILE A 146 -2.48 9.06 -16.52
CA ILE A 146 -1.07 9.46 -16.37
C ILE A 146 -0.22 8.85 -17.49
N LYS A 147 -0.43 7.57 -17.82
CA LYS A 147 0.32 6.89 -18.89
C LYS A 147 0.05 7.54 -20.25
N ILE A 148 -1.22 7.73 -20.60
CA ILE A 148 -1.64 8.36 -21.87
C ILE A 148 -1.07 9.78 -22.00
N PHE A 149 -1.21 10.58 -20.95
CA PHE A 149 -0.70 11.96 -20.97
C PHE A 149 0.82 12.00 -21.02
N GLY A 150 1.50 11.18 -20.21
CA GLY A 150 2.96 11.03 -20.24
C GLY A 150 3.47 10.61 -21.62
N ASP A 151 2.84 9.61 -22.24
CA ASP A 151 3.17 9.15 -23.59
C ASP A 151 3.02 10.28 -24.62
N SER A 152 1.95 11.10 -24.52
CA SER A 152 1.74 12.26 -25.40
C SER A 152 2.83 13.33 -25.28
N LEU A 153 3.53 13.38 -24.14
CA LEU A 153 4.66 14.28 -23.88
C LEU A 153 6.02 13.62 -24.17
N GLY A 154 6.04 12.35 -24.60
CA GLY A 154 7.25 11.58 -24.90
C GLY A 154 7.88 10.87 -23.70
N TYR A 155 7.16 10.71 -22.59
CA TYR A 155 7.61 9.97 -21.42
C TYR A 155 7.12 8.53 -21.47
N ARG A 156 8.03 7.56 -21.35
CA ARG A 156 7.69 6.14 -21.27
C ARG A 156 7.47 5.74 -19.82
N ILE A 157 6.26 5.36 -19.45
CA ILE A 157 5.90 5.01 -18.06
C ILE A 157 5.56 3.52 -17.94
N LYS A 158 6.14 2.84 -16.94
CA LYS A 158 5.78 1.46 -16.57
C LYS A 158 5.39 1.37 -15.11
N TYR A 159 4.26 0.72 -14.85
CA TYR A 159 3.77 0.47 -13.50
C TYR A 159 4.24 -0.89 -12.96
N TRP A 160 4.66 -0.90 -11.70
CA TRP A 160 5.03 -2.10 -10.95
C TRP A 160 4.13 -2.22 -9.73
N MET A 161 3.34 -3.29 -9.63
CA MET A 161 2.56 -3.54 -8.42
C MET A 161 3.46 -4.12 -7.33
N LEU A 162 3.45 -3.49 -6.15
CA LEU A 162 4.17 -3.95 -4.96
C LEU A 162 3.27 -4.86 -4.12
N TRP A 163 3.67 -6.11 -3.96
CA TRP A 163 3.03 -7.07 -3.06
C TRP A 163 3.99 -7.62 -2.01
N ASP A 164 3.43 -7.98 -0.86
CA ASP A 164 4.12 -8.78 0.15
C ASP A 164 4.30 -10.22 -0.34
N ALA A 165 5.34 -10.89 0.15
CA ALA A 165 5.67 -12.28 -0.14
C ALA A 165 4.48 -13.22 0.10
N ASP A 166 3.62 -12.93 1.08
CA ASP A 166 2.43 -13.72 1.42
C ASP A 166 1.39 -13.78 0.28
N TRP A 167 1.43 -12.83 -0.67
CA TRP A 167 0.56 -12.82 -1.85
C TRP A 167 1.07 -13.67 -3.01
N PHE A 168 2.32 -14.15 -2.93
CA PHE A 168 2.96 -14.85 -4.03
C PHE A 168 2.19 -16.12 -4.44
N GLY A 169 1.68 -16.88 -3.47
CA GLY A 169 0.87 -18.09 -3.72
C GLY A 169 -0.51 -17.82 -4.34
N ARG A 170 -0.92 -16.55 -4.47
CA ARG A 170 -2.23 -16.13 -4.99
C ARG A 170 -2.16 -15.50 -6.38
N LEU A 171 -0.98 -15.47 -7.00
CA LEU A 171 -0.74 -14.90 -8.34
C LEU A 171 -1.66 -15.50 -9.41
N ASP A 172 -1.98 -16.78 -9.31
CA ASP A 172 -2.86 -17.48 -10.27
C ASP A 172 -4.36 -17.27 -9.97
N GLN A 173 -4.71 -16.64 -8.85
CA GLN A 173 -6.08 -16.56 -8.33
C GLN A 173 -6.69 -15.16 -8.33
N GLN A 174 -5.97 -14.10 -8.71
CA GLN A 174 -6.49 -12.74 -8.58
C GLN A 174 -6.56 -11.94 -9.89
N SER A 175 -7.68 -11.25 -10.05
CA SER A 175 -7.82 -10.02 -10.83
C SER A 175 -8.22 -8.89 -9.87
N THR A 176 -7.28 -8.07 -9.43
CA THR A 176 -7.54 -6.90 -8.57
C THR A 176 -8.18 -5.73 -9.32
N GLY A 177 -8.44 -5.88 -10.63
CA GLY A 177 -8.86 -4.80 -11.54
C GLY A 177 -7.69 -3.90 -11.95
N VAL A 178 -6.76 -3.64 -11.04
CA VAL A 178 -5.51 -2.89 -11.27
C VAL A 178 -4.55 -3.66 -12.19
N ASP A 179 -4.67 -4.99 -12.25
CA ASP A 179 -3.88 -5.86 -13.14
C ASP A 179 -4.11 -5.59 -14.64
N SER A 180 -5.11 -4.77 -14.98
CA SER A 180 -5.38 -4.35 -16.36
C SER A 180 -4.47 -3.22 -16.84
N VAL A 181 -3.89 -2.44 -15.92
CA VAL A 181 -3.03 -1.29 -16.23
C VAL A 181 -1.59 -1.45 -15.74
N VAL A 182 -1.34 -2.43 -14.87
CA VAL A 182 0.00 -2.73 -14.36
C VAL A 182 0.80 -3.54 -15.39
N ASP A 183 2.01 -3.05 -15.70
CA ASP A 183 2.90 -3.70 -16.64
C ASP A 183 3.66 -4.87 -15.99
N ASN A 184 4.02 -4.77 -14.70
CA ASN A 184 4.90 -5.74 -14.03
C ASN A 184 4.57 -5.90 -12.53
N LEU A 185 5.09 -6.95 -11.92
CA LEU A 185 4.90 -7.26 -10.50
C LEU A 185 6.24 -7.23 -9.75
N VAL A 186 6.23 -6.66 -8.56
CA VAL A 186 7.35 -6.67 -7.62
C VAL A 186 6.88 -7.27 -6.30
N PHE A 187 7.62 -8.27 -5.85
CA PHE A 187 7.48 -8.87 -4.53
C PHE A 187 8.69 -8.49 -3.71
N TYR A 188 8.45 -7.94 -2.53
CA TYR A 188 9.50 -7.64 -1.59
C TYR A 188 9.41 -8.61 -0.41
N ALA A 189 10.53 -9.24 -0.07
CA ALA A 189 10.59 -10.25 0.97
C ALA A 189 11.78 -10.01 1.90
N TYR A 190 11.54 -10.08 3.21
CA TYR A 190 12.59 -10.14 4.23
C TYR A 190 12.91 -11.60 4.52
N GLU A 191 14.19 -11.97 4.51
CA GLU A 191 14.59 -13.38 4.69
C GLU A 191 14.47 -13.85 6.15
N THR A 192 14.45 -12.94 7.14
CA THR A 192 14.53 -13.29 8.57
C THR A 192 13.27 -13.98 9.14
N GLY A 193 12.25 -14.25 8.33
CA GLY A 193 11.08 -15.05 8.71
C GLY A 193 11.23 -16.54 8.37
N LEU A 194 12.32 -16.94 7.73
CA LEU A 194 12.64 -18.34 7.52
C LEU A 194 13.28 -18.86 8.79
N ASP A 195 12.57 -19.76 9.46
CA ASP A 195 13.23 -20.72 10.32
C ASP A 195 14.46 -21.24 9.56
N GLY A 196 15.67 -21.03 10.09
CA GLY A 196 16.95 -21.36 9.45
C GLY A 196 17.17 -22.86 9.15
N ARG A 197 16.08 -23.61 8.96
CA ARG A 197 15.95 -25.01 8.63
C ARG A 197 15.72 -25.26 7.13
N ARG A 198 15.45 -24.23 6.32
CA ARG A 198 15.37 -24.35 4.85
C ARG A 198 16.55 -23.63 4.19
N ASN A 199 17.45 -24.40 3.59
CA ASN A 199 18.57 -23.90 2.77
C ASN A 199 18.10 -23.25 1.44
N GLU A 200 16.81 -23.28 1.15
CA GLU A 200 16.20 -22.67 -0.02
C GLU A 200 15.22 -21.58 0.43
N PRO A 201 15.34 -20.36 -0.11
CA PRO A 201 14.37 -19.34 0.21
C PRO A 201 12.97 -19.74 -0.29
N PRO A 202 11.91 -19.42 0.46
CA PRO A 202 10.59 -20.03 0.37
C PRO A 202 9.93 -19.76 -0.98
N TRP A 203 10.28 -18.66 -1.65
CA TRP A 203 9.80 -18.31 -2.99
C TRP A 203 10.32 -19.23 -4.11
N GLN A 204 11.38 -20.03 -3.87
CA GLN A 204 11.78 -21.10 -4.80
C GLN A 204 10.79 -22.26 -4.77
N THR A 205 10.13 -22.48 -3.64
CA THR A 205 9.10 -23.53 -3.46
C THR A 205 7.70 -23.04 -3.83
N TRP A 206 7.48 -21.72 -3.93
CA TRP A 206 6.17 -21.17 -4.24
C TRP A 206 5.91 -21.16 -5.76
N GLY A 207 4.92 -21.94 -6.17
CA GLY A 207 4.57 -22.11 -7.57
C GLY A 207 4.00 -20.85 -8.20
N VAL A 208 4.76 -20.28 -9.15
CA VAL A 208 4.25 -19.84 -10.46
C VAL A 208 5.29 -20.28 -11.52
N ASN A 209 5.30 -21.59 -11.76
CA ASN A 209 5.91 -22.34 -12.89
C ASN A 209 7.45 -22.49 -12.99
N LYS A 210 8.01 -23.43 -12.20
CA LYS A 210 9.09 -24.44 -12.47
C LYS A 210 10.30 -24.10 -13.39
N ARG A 211 10.56 -22.84 -13.73
CA ARG A 211 11.77 -22.38 -14.42
C ARG A 211 12.68 -21.66 -13.41
N PRO A 212 14.00 -21.68 -13.60
CA PRO A 212 14.91 -21.03 -12.68
C PRO A 212 14.62 -19.53 -12.67
N TRP A 213 14.56 -18.97 -11.47
CA TRP A 213 14.64 -17.54 -11.26
C TRP A 213 15.98 -17.05 -11.79
N GLU A 214 15.99 -16.00 -12.59
CA GLU A 214 17.22 -15.36 -13.01
C GLU A 214 17.65 -14.37 -11.93
N MET A 215 18.86 -14.53 -11.38
CA MET A 215 19.44 -13.54 -10.49
C MET A 215 19.89 -12.35 -11.32
N VAL A 216 19.18 -11.23 -11.20
CA VAL A 216 19.45 -10.02 -12.00
C VAL A 216 20.55 -9.19 -11.37
N SER A 217 20.62 -9.17 -10.04
CA SER A 217 21.74 -8.56 -9.32
C SER A 217 21.85 -9.09 -7.90
N SER A 218 23.05 -8.94 -7.34
CA SER A 218 23.29 -9.08 -5.90
C SER A 218 24.11 -7.89 -5.44
N ASP A 219 23.69 -7.28 -4.34
CA ASP A 219 24.46 -6.25 -3.66
C ASP A 219 25.01 -6.86 -2.37
N LYS A 220 26.33 -7.06 -2.34
CA LYS A 220 27.01 -7.66 -1.19
C LYS A 220 27.04 -6.73 0.02
N LEU A 221 26.99 -5.40 -0.20
CA LEU A 221 27.05 -4.42 0.88
C LEU A 221 25.72 -4.32 1.63
N THR A 222 24.61 -4.35 0.89
CA THR A 222 23.27 -4.29 1.49
C THR A 222 22.67 -5.65 1.75
N ALA A 223 23.38 -6.73 1.39
CA ALA A 223 22.90 -8.11 1.42
C ALA A 223 21.55 -8.26 0.68
N VAL A 224 21.32 -7.48 -0.38
CA VAL A 224 20.09 -7.56 -1.20
C VAL A 224 20.33 -8.43 -2.41
N LYS A 225 19.50 -9.46 -2.60
CA LYS A 225 19.44 -10.27 -3.82
C LYS A 225 18.19 -9.95 -4.62
N ARG A 226 18.31 -9.96 -5.94
CA ARG A 226 17.21 -9.66 -6.86
C ARG A 226 17.06 -10.75 -7.88
N PHE A 227 15.84 -11.23 -7.99
CA PHE A 227 15.46 -12.29 -8.90
C PHE A 227 14.35 -11.82 -9.82
N GLN A 228 14.33 -12.31 -11.05
CA GLN A 228 13.28 -11.99 -12.00
C GLN A 228 12.85 -13.22 -12.79
N LYS A 229 11.60 -13.20 -13.24
CA LYS A 229 11.08 -14.12 -14.24
C LYS A 229 9.98 -13.45 -15.07
N PRO A 230 9.67 -13.96 -16.28
CA PRO A 230 8.50 -13.50 -17.03
C PRO A 230 7.20 -13.80 -16.28
N TRP A 231 6.29 -12.83 -16.26
CA TRP A 231 4.90 -13.02 -15.85
C TRP A 231 4.09 -13.48 -17.05
N ILE A 232 3.63 -14.72 -17.03
CA ILE A 232 2.94 -15.35 -18.16
C ILE A 232 1.46 -15.43 -17.83
N ASN A 233 0.61 -14.97 -18.75
CA ASN A 233 -0.82 -15.18 -18.65
C ASN A 233 -1.13 -16.69 -18.76
N ALA A 234 -1.78 -17.26 -17.74
CA ALA A 234 -2.06 -18.70 -17.70
C ALA A 234 -2.92 -19.18 -18.88
N ARG A 235 -3.85 -18.35 -19.36
CA ARG A 235 -4.80 -18.68 -20.43
C ARG A 235 -4.20 -18.49 -21.82
N THR A 236 -3.57 -17.35 -22.10
CA THR A 236 -3.07 -17.01 -23.44
C THR A 236 -1.62 -17.40 -23.66
N ARG A 237 -0.90 -17.76 -22.60
CA ARG A 237 0.56 -17.98 -22.60
C ARG A 237 1.40 -16.75 -23.00
N ALA A 238 0.77 -15.60 -23.20
CA ALA A 238 1.48 -14.36 -23.51
C ALA A 238 2.25 -13.85 -22.29
N ILE A 239 3.44 -13.29 -22.53
CA ILE A 239 4.19 -12.57 -21.50
C ILE A 239 3.48 -11.24 -21.26
N ARG A 240 2.97 -11.03 -20.04
CA ARG A 240 2.39 -9.76 -19.60
C ARG A 240 3.45 -8.77 -19.13
N GLY A 241 4.53 -9.28 -18.55
CA GLY A 241 5.62 -8.47 -18.00
C GLY A 241 6.60 -9.34 -17.25
N HIS A 242 7.12 -8.82 -16.14
CA HIS A 242 8.03 -9.54 -15.27
C HIS A 242 7.54 -9.55 -13.83
N VAL A 243 7.88 -10.62 -13.12
CA VAL A 243 7.82 -10.70 -11.66
C VAL A 243 9.24 -10.55 -11.14
N ARG A 244 9.47 -9.57 -10.28
CA ARG A 244 10.75 -9.39 -9.58
C ARG A 244 10.57 -9.69 -8.10
N VAL A 245 11.49 -10.46 -7.52
CA VAL A 245 11.58 -10.69 -6.09
C VAL A 245 12.83 -9.99 -5.59
N VAL A 246 12.66 -9.15 -4.57
CA VAL A 246 13.76 -8.49 -3.88
C VAL A 246 13.85 -9.05 -2.47
N CYS A 247 15.04 -9.52 -2.13
CA CYS A 247 15.29 -10.24 -0.89
C CYS A 247 16.35 -9.48 -0.10
N ALA A 248 15.97 -8.87 1.01
CA ALA A 248 16.92 -8.32 1.96
C ALA A 248 17.31 -9.40 2.97
N LEU A 249 18.53 -9.90 2.85
CA LEU A 249 19.06 -10.96 3.70
C LEU A 249 19.51 -10.36 5.04
N GLY A 250 19.18 -11.03 6.15
CA GLY A 250 19.58 -10.61 7.49
C GLY A 250 18.89 -9.33 8.02
N GLN A 251 18.01 -8.71 7.24
CA GLN A 251 17.20 -7.59 7.71
C GLN A 251 15.92 -8.10 8.37
N ALA A 252 15.74 -7.77 9.65
CA ALA A 252 14.50 -8.04 10.35
C ALA A 252 13.36 -7.25 9.71
N ARG A 253 12.26 -7.93 9.34
CA ARG A 253 11.00 -7.24 9.07
C ARG A 253 10.68 -6.37 10.28
N HIS A 254 10.32 -5.10 10.07
CA HIS A 254 9.75 -4.28 11.14
C HIS A 254 8.62 -5.08 11.80
N ALA A 255 8.80 -5.47 13.07
CA ALA A 255 8.02 -6.52 13.75
C ALA A 255 6.54 -6.17 13.99
N ILE A 256 6.09 -5.06 13.42
CA ILE A 256 4.77 -4.49 13.60
C ILE A 256 3.89 -4.93 12.43
N SER A 257 3.01 -5.90 12.71
CA SER A 257 2.00 -6.36 11.77
C SER A 257 0.63 -5.75 12.08
N SER A 258 -0.25 -5.70 11.08
CA SER A 258 -1.65 -5.30 11.31
C SER A 258 -2.35 -6.23 12.32
N THR A 259 -1.91 -7.49 12.41
CA THR A 259 -2.36 -8.45 13.43
C THR A 259 -1.97 -8.02 14.84
N GLU A 260 -0.77 -7.49 15.03
CA GLU A 260 -0.31 -7.01 16.33
C GLU A 260 -1.05 -5.74 16.75
N ILE A 261 -1.27 -4.80 15.82
CA ILE A 261 -2.11 -3.61 16.08
C ILE A 261 -3.53 -4.04 16.49
N ARG A 262 -4.11 -5.01 15.79
CA ARG A 262 -5.42 -5.57 16.13
C ARG A 262 -5.42 -6.22 17.53
N ARG A 263 -4.38 -6.98 17.88
CA ARG A 263 -4.27 -7.60 19.21
C ARG A 263 -4.14 -6.58 20.31
N LEU A 264 -3.39 -5.51 20.10
CA LEU A 264 -3.27 -4.41 21.04
C LEU A 264 -4.59 -3.65 21.15
N SER A 265 -5.28 -3.43 20.02
CA SER A 265 -6.58 -2.74 20.01
C SER A 265 -7.65 -3.53 20.77
N THR A 266 -7.66 -4.86 20.69
CA THR A 266 -8.64 -5.67 21.45
C THR A 266 -8.32 -5.79 22.94
N ARG A 267 -7.08 -5.55 23.37
CA ARG A 267 -6.65 -5.70 24.78
C ARG A 267 -6.81 -4.45 25.63
N HIS A 268 -6.82 -3.28 25.02
CA HIS A 268 -6.92 -1.99 25.71
C HIS A 268 -8.25 -1.31 25.36
N ALA A 269 -8.82 -0.54 26.28
CA ALA A 269 -10.07 0.18 26.03
C ALA A 269 -9.93 1.68 26.21
N GLY A 270 -10.59 2.45 25.33
CA GLY A 270 -10.73 3.92 25.43
C GLY A 270 -9.41 4.62 25.79
N ASP A 271 -9.35 5.21 26.98
CA ASP A 271 -8.21 5.97 27.50
C ASP A 271 -6.90 5.15 27.59
N GLU A 272 -6.97 3.83 27.74
CA GLU A 272 -5.77 2.98 27.75
C GLU A 272 -5.13 2.87 26.37
N LEU A 273 -5.95 2.82 25.31
CA LEU A 273 -5.44 2.90 23.93
C LEU A 273 -4.83 4.27 23.67
N GLN A 274 -5.46 5.32 24.18
CA GLN A 274 -4.95 6.68 24.03
C GLN A 274 -3.57 6.84 24.67
N ARG A 275 -3.32 6.18 25.79
CA ARG A 275 -2.04 6.22 26.51
C ARG A 275 -1.02 5.17 26.05
N CYS A 276 -1.40 4.30 25.12
CA CYS A 276 -0.49 3.28 24.60
C CYS A 276 0.57 3.92 23.69
N SER A 277 1.73 4.27 24.25
CA SER A 277 2.87 4.83 23.52
C SER A 277 3.28 3.96 22.33
N ARG A 278 3.23 2.64 22.52
CA ARG A 278 3.53 1.67 21.48
C ARG A 278 2.58 1.78 20.27
N LEU A 279 1.28 2.00 20.48
CA LEU A 279 0.35 2.21 19.36
C LEU A 279 0.58 3.56 18.66
N ARG A 280 0.94 4.61 19.40
CA ARG A 280 1.30 5.92 18.84
C ARG A 280 2.53 5.83 17.94
N GLU A 281 3.56 5.08 18.36
CA GLU A 281 4.77 4.87 17.57
C GLU A 281 4.50 4.02 16.31
N MET A 282 3.55 3.08 16.40
CA MET A 282 3.23 2.12 15.34
C MET A 282 2.30 2.69 14.27
N GLY A 283 1.28 3.45 14.65
CA GLY A 283 0.28 3.99 13.73
C GLY A 283 0.85 5.12 12.86
N LEU A 284 0.43 5.18 11.59
CA LEU A 284 0.63 6.39 10.81
C LEU A 284 -0.43 7.41 11.18
N SER A 285 -0.02 8.66 11.42
CA SER A 285 -0.86 9.77 11.86
C SER A 285 -1.82 9.39 13.00
N TRP A 286 -1.31 8.68 14.01
CA TRP A 286 -2.14 8.12 15.08
C TRP A 286 -2.98 9.17 15.81
N ASP A 287 -2.45 10.39 15.98
CA ASP A 287 -3.18 11.49 16.62
C ASP A 287 -4.46 11.89 15.84
N LEU A 288 -4.48 11.73 14.51
CA LEU A 288 -5.70 11.92 13.71
C LEU A 288 -6.70 10.78 13.91
N LEU A 289 -6.23 9.55 14.03
CA LEU A 289 -7.08 8.40 14.32
C LEU A 289 -7.77 8.54 15.68
N GLN A 290 -7.12 9.20 16.65
CA GLN A 290 -7.71 9.50 17.96
C GLN A 290 -8.83 10.54 17.88
N CYS A 291 -8.71 11.51 16.97
CA CYS A 291 -9.72 12.55 16.76
C CYS A 291 -10.94 12.03 15.99
N ASP A 292 -10.76 10.97 15.19
CA ASP A 292 -11.85 10.34 14.45
C ASP A 292 -12.72 9.51 15.41
N GLN A 293 -13.92 10.04 15.69
CA GLN A 293 -14.93 9.45 16.57
C GLN A 293 -15.32 8.03 16.13
N THR A 294 -15.06 7.65 14.87
CA THR A 294 -15.23 6.29 14.32
C THR A 294 -14.48 5.22 15.13
N TRP A 295 -13.22 5.49 15.50
CA TRP A 295 -12.40 4.53 16.26
C TRP A 295 -12.90 4.41 17.71
N MET A 296 -13.30 5.53 18.31
CA MET A 296 -13.83 5.58 19.67
C MET A 296 -15.22 4.94 19.79
N THR A 297 -16.07 5.12 18.78
CA THR A 297 -17.44 4.57 18.74
C THR A 297 -17.43 3.06 18.60
N TRP A 298 -16.57 2.49 17.74
CA TRP A 298 -16.43 1.03 17.59
C TRP A 298 -16.16 0.32 18.93
N HIS A 299 -15.27 0.88 19.76
CA HIS A 299 -14.98 0.33 21.09
C HIS A 299 -16.13 0.46 22.08
N GLY A 300 -16.95 1.51 21.97
CA GLY A 300 -18.15 1.69 22.77
C GLY A 300 -19.17 0.57 22.51
N THR A 301 -19.40 0.25 21.24
CA THR A 301 -20.38 -0.75 20.80
C THR A 301 -19.96 -2.18 21.14
N GLU A 302 -18.67 -2.53 21.03
CA GLU A 302 -18.17 -3.88 21.36
C GLU A 302 -18.32 -4.24 22.84
N ARG A 303 -18.13 -3.26 23.74
CA ARG A 303 -18.31 -3.49 25.18
C ARG A 303 -19.78 -3.61 25.58
N GLN A 304 -20.69 -2.90 24.92
CA GLN A 304 -22.12 -3.08 25.13
C GLN A 304 -22.56 -4.49 24.75
N LYS A 305 -22.16 -4.99 23.57
CA LYS A 305 -22.45 -6.37 23.14
C LYS A 305 -21.86 -7.42 24.07
N GLY A 306 -20.62 -7.23 24.54
CA GLY A 306 -19.96 -8.13 25.49
C GLY A 306 -20.61 -8.14 26.87
N LYS A 307 -21.15 -7.00 27.34
CA LYS A 307 -21.93 -6.91 28.59
C LYS A 307 -23.32 -7.52 28.45
N GLU A 308 -24.02 -7.24 27.35
CA GLU A 308 -25.35 -7.80 27.07
C GLU A 308 -25.34 -9.32 26.88
N GLN A 309 -24.26 -9.88 26.31
CA GLN A 309 -24.06 -11.33 26.23
C GLN A 309 -23.77 -11.98 27.58
N MET A 310 -23.22 -11.26 28.56
CA MET A 310 -23.01 -11.78 29.91
C MET A 310 -24.26 -11.66 30.81
N ASP A 311 -25.15 -10.71 30.53
CA ASP A 311 -26.34 -10.46 31.37
C ASP A 311 -27.65 -11.11 30.87
N GLY A 312 -27.64 -11.85 29.75
CA GLY A 312 -28.70 -12.82 29.45
C GLY A 312 -30.12 -12.28 29.19
N SER A 313 -30.27 -11.04 28.70
CA SER A 313 -31.57 -10.48 28.29
C SER A 313 -31.53 -9.90 26.88
N GLN A 314 -32.34 -10.45 25.95
CA GLN A 314 -32.55 -9.90 24.59
C GLN A 314 -33.60 -8.76 24.55
N PRO A 315 -33.83 -8.05 23.42
CA PRO A 315 -32.95 -7.04 22.83
C PRO A 315 -33.70 -5.71 22.57
N GLY A 316 -32.99 -4.59 22.45
CA GLY A 316 -33.62 -3.34 22.02
C GLY A 316 -32.64 -2.29 21.51
N HIS A 317 -32.75 -2.02 20.20
CA HIS A 317 -32.42 -0.80 19.46
C HIS A 317 -31.29 -0.88 18.43
N VAL A 318 -31.71 -0.82 17.17
CA VAL A 318 -30.92 -0.42 16.01
C VAL A 318 -30.71 1.09 16.12
N CYS A 319 -29.46 1.55 16.24
CA CYS A 319 -29.13 2.96 16.05
C CYS A 319 -29.13 3.27 14.55
N GLU A 320 -30.18 3.93 14.07
CA GLU A 320 -30.16 4.63 12.78
C GLU A 320 -29.29 5.89 12.92
N PHE A 321 -28.26 5.99 12.08
CA PHE A 321 -27.52 7.23 11.88
C PHE A 321 -28.37 8.15 11.00
N THR A 322 -28.87 9.25 11.58
CA THR A 322 -29.46 10.33 10.80
C THR A 322 -28.36 11.33 10.44
N ASP A 323 -28.19 11.49 9.14
CA ASP A 323 -27.34 12.47 8.50
C ASP A 323 -27.94 13.87 8.71
N THR A 324 -27.26 14.72 9.47
CA THR A 324 -27.64 16.14 9.62
C THR A 324 -26.51 16.99 9.06
N GLY A 325 -26.63 17.33 7.78
CA GLY A 325 -25.81 18.35 7.15
C GLY A 325 -26.08 19.75 7.75
N PRO A 326 -25.14 20.69 7.62
CA PRO A 326 -25.28 22.03 8.20
C PRO A 326 -26.25 22.89 7.37
N THR A 327 -27.02 23.73 8.08
CA THR A 327 -27.82 24.82 7.51
C THR A 327 -27.04 26.12 7.51
#